data_AF-A0A429SSK2-F1
#
_entry.id   AF-A0A429SSK2-F1
#
_cell.length_a   1.000
_cell.length_b   1.000
_cell.length_c   1.000
_cell.angle_alpha   90.00
_cell.angle_beta   90.00
_cell.angle_gamma   90.00
#
_symmetry.space_group_name_H-M   'P 1'
#
loop_
_entity.id
_entity.type
_entity.pdbx_description
1 polymer ?
#
loop_
_entity_poly.entity_id
_entity_poly.type
_entity_poly.pdbx_seq_one_letter_code
_entity_poly.pdbx_strand_id
1 'polypeptide(L)' 'MSMTADTLLRVEKGNAAPEELAAITAILLARAAAVPAQDGPRRPRSQAGWRRLERTPGFRAPHSWQG' A
#
# COMPACT_ATOMS: atom_id res chain seq x y z
N MET A 1 -27.63 5.26 -15.51
CA MET A 1 -26.94 4.63 -14.37
C MET A 1 -26.59 3.19 -14.75
N SER A 2 -25.41 2.96 -15.33
CA SER A 2 -24.95 1.58 -15.57
C SER A 2 -24.42 1.01 -14.27
N MET A 3 -25.00 -0.12 -13.86
CA MET A 3 -24.58 -0.92 -12.72
C MET A 3 -23.11 -1.31 -12.89
N THR A 4 -22.23 -0.68 -12.12
CA THR A 4 -20.92 -1.20 -11.78
C THR A 4 -21.13 -2.45 -10.95
N ALA A 5 -21.43 -3.58 -11.58
CA ALA A 5 -21.04 -4.85 -11.00
C ALA A 5 -19.50 -4.82 -10.98
N ASP A 6 -18.98 -4.49 -9.81
CA ASP A 6 -17.65 -3.98 -9.50
C ASP A 6 -16.52 -4.67 -10.25
N THR A 7 -15.84 -3.92 -11.13
CA THR A 7 -14.53 -4.33 -11.59
C THR A 7 -13.55 -4.24 -10.42
N LEU A 8 -13.19 -5.38 -9.82
CA LEU A 8 -12.31 -5.45 -8.65
C LEU A 8 -10.92 -4.83 -8.88
N LEU A 9 -10.41 -4.89 -10.11
CA LEU A 9 -9.09 -4.39 -10.50
C LEU A 9 -9.16 -3.69 -11.86
N ARG A 10 -8.45 -2.57 -12.01
CA ARG A 10 -8.29 -1.84 -13.28
C ARG A 10 -6.81 -1.65 -13.59
N VAL A 11 -6.41 -1.96 -14.82
CA VAL A 11 -5.03 -1.74 -15.30
C VAL A 11 -4.95 -0.34 -15.91
N GLU A 12 -4.21 0.56 -15.27
CA GLU A 12 -4.02 1.94 -15.76
C GLU A 12 -2.96 2.04 -16.86
N LYS A 13 -1.96 1.15 -16.83
CA LYS A 13 -0.85 1.16 -17.78
C LYS A 13 -0.28 -0.25 -17.97
N GLY A 14 0.09 -0.56 -19.21
CA GLY A 14 0.59 -1.87 -19.60
C GLY A 14 -0.54 -2.87 -19.86
N ASN A 15 -0.16 -4.13 -20.09
CA ASN A 15 -1.10 -5.24 -20.22
C ASN A 15 -0.73 -6.30 -19.19
N ALA A 16 -1.70 -6.73 -18.40
CA ALA A 16 -1.54 -7.83 -17.46
C ALA A 16 -2.14 -9.09 -18.08
N ALA A 17 -1.42 -10.21 -17.98
CA ALA A 17 -1.97 -11.50 -18.35
C ALA A 17 -3.12 -11.87 -17.38
N PRO A 18 -4.10 -12.67 -17.82
CA PRO A 18 -5.19 -13.13 -16.96
C PRO A 18 -4.70 -13.77 -15.65
N GLU A 19 -3.59 -14.51 -15.70
CA GLU A 19 -2.96 -15.17 -14.57
C GLU A 19 -2.43 -14.18 -13.53
N GLU A 20 -1.89 -13.05 -13.97
CA GLU A 20 -1.38 -12.00 -13.09
C GLU A 20 -2.52 -11.31 -12.34
N LEU A 21 -3.62 -11.00 -13.03
CA LEU A 21 -4.83 -10.43 -12.42
C LEU A 21 -5.48 -11.40 -11.43
N ALA A 22 -5.52 -12.69 -11.77
CA ALA A 22 -6.02 -13.74 -10.88
C ALA A 22 -5.15 -13.85 -9.61
N ALA A 23 -3.82 -13.81 -9.75
CA ALA A 23 -2.90 -13.86 -8.62
C ALA A 23 -3.10 -12.67 -7.67
N ILE A 24 -3.21 -11.44 -8.19
CA ILE A 24 -3.44 -10.24 -7.38
C ILE A 24 -4.80 -10.34 -6.67
N THR A 25 -5.85 -10.75 -7.38
CA THR A 25 -7.19 -10.93 -6.80
C THR A 25 -7.17 -11.95 -5.66
N ALA A 26 -6.54 -13.11 -5.87
CA ALA A 26 -6.43 -14.16 -4.87
C ALA A 26 -5.70 -13.67 -3.60
N ILE A 27 -4.61 -12.91 -3.75
CA ILE A 27 -3.88 -12.33 -2.62
C ILE A 27 -4.77 -11.34 -1.87
N LEU A 28 -5.48 -10.45 -2.57
CA LEU A 28 -6.36 -9.46 -1.92
C LEU A 28 -7.50 -10.13 -1.15
N LEU A 29 -8.14 -11.16 -1.72
CA LEU A 29 -9.18 -11.92 -1.05
C LEU A 29 -8.63 -12.69 0.16
N ALA A 30 -7.47 -13.34 0.04
CA ALA A 30 -6.82 -14.03 1.16
C ALA A 30 -6.49 -13.05 2.29
N ARG A 31 -6.02 -11.84 1.97
CA ARG A 31 -5.73 -10.78 2.95
C ARG A 31 -6.99 -10.23 3.61
N ALA A 32 -8.08 -10.10 2.87
CA ALA A 32 -9.37 -9.66 3.41
C ALA A 32 -9.99 -10.73 4.33
N ALA A 33 -9.86 -12.00 3.96
CA ALA A 33 -10.32 -13.14 4.76
C ALA A 33 -9.46 -13.39 6.00
N ALA A 34 -8.18 -13.01 5.96
CA ALA A 34 -7.29 -13.04 7.11
C ALA A 34 -7.71 -11.95 8.12
N VAL A 35 -8.70 -12.26 8.96
CA VAL A 35 -9.01 -11.47 10.15
C VAL A 35 -7.76 -11.48 11.02
N PRO A 36 -7.11 -10.34 11.27
CA PRO A 36 -6.03 -10.32 12.24
C PRO A 36 -6.65 -10.69 13.59
N ALA A 37 -6.23 -11.82 14.16
CA ALA A 37 -6.41 -12.07 15.58
C ALA A 37 -5.98 -10.79 16.29
N GLN A 38 -6.84 -10.26 17.16
CA GLN A 38 -6.55 -9.04 17.90
C GLN A 38 -5.49 -9.35 18.97
N ASP A 39 -4.28 -9.66 18.52
CA ASP A 39 -3.15 -9.94 19.39
C ASP A 39 -2.53 -8.60 19.78
N GLY A 40 -3.11 -8.02 20.82
CA GLY A 40 -2.53 -6.94 21.60
C GLY A 40 -2.67 -5.52 21.02
N PRO A 41 -2.28 -4.52 21.83
CA PRO A 41 -2.33 -3.12 21.41
C PRO A 41 -1.51 -2.94 20.14
N ARG A 42 -2.19 -2.58 19.04
CA ARG A 42 -1.54 -2.23 17.77
C ARG A 42 -0.55 -1.10 18.07
N ARG A 43 0.75 -1.41 18.02
CA ARG A 43 1.80 -0.39 18.09
C ARG A 43 1.45 0.68 17.06
N PRO A 44 1.49 1.98 17.41
CA PRO A 44 1.20 3.03 16.45
C PRO A 44 2.11 2.79 15.24
N ARG A 45 1.46 2.54 14.10
CA ARG A 45 2.14 2.40 12.81
C ARG A 45 2.98 3.65 12.70
N SER A 46 4.28 3.53 12.38
CA SER A 46 5.05 4.69 11.98
C SER A 46 4.30 5.26 10.77
N GLN A 47 3.49 6.29 10.99
CA GLN A 47 2.87 7.03 9.91
C GLN A 47 4.02 7.35 8.97
N ALA A 48 3.92 6.93 7.70
CA ALA A 48 4.95 7.27 6.72
C ALA A 48 5.16 8.77 6.87
N GLY A 49 6.35 9.15 7.32
CA GLY A 49 6.67 10.53 7.63
C GLY A 49 6.77 11.23 6.30
N TRP A 50 5.64 11.61 5.73
CA TRP A 50 5.57 12.51 4.60
C TRP A 50 6.16 13.82 5.10
N ARG A 51 7.49 13.91 5.00
CA ARG A 51 8.25 15.03 5.52
C ARG A 51 7.90 16.21 4.62
N ARG A 52 7.40 17.26 5.25
CA ARG A 52 7.38 18.60 4.67
C ARG A 52 8.83 19.01 4.42
N LEU A 53 9.28 18.89 3.17
CA LEU A 53 10.64 19.22 2.78
C LEU A 53 10.96 20.68 3.13
N GLU A 54 9.96 21.56 3.14
CA GLU A 54 10.08 22.96 3.55
C GLU A 54 10.45 23.16 5.05
N ARG A 55 10.30 22.14 5.89
CA ARG A 55 10.67 22.18 7.33
C ARG A 55 11.89 21.33 7.66
N THR A 56 12.52 20.74 6.67
CA THR A 56 13.74 19.93 6.86
C THR A 56 14.94 20.78 6.41
N PRO A 57 16.04 20.83 7.17
CA PRO A 57 17.26 21.49 6.71
C PRO A 57 17.64 20.95 5.33
N GLY A 58 17.77 21.84 4.33
CA GLY A 58 17.93 21.48 2.92
C GLY A 58 19.22 20.72 2.60
N PHE A 59 20.13 20.58 3.57
CA PHE A 59 21.34 19.80 3.46
C PHE A 59 21.52 18.92 4.70
N ARG A 60 21.70 17.61 4.47
CA ARG A 60 22.21 16.66 5.44
C ARG A 60 23.50 16.07 4.90
N ALA A 61 24.47 15.85 5.78
CA ALA A 61 25.74 15.28 5.37
C ALA A 61 25.53 13.88 4.75
N PRO A 62 26.28 13.51 3.69
CA PRO A 62 26.11 12.24 2.97
C PRO A 62 26.22 10.97 3.83
N HIS A 63 26.83 11.07 5.01
CA HIS A 63 27.05 9.96 5.94
C HIS A 63 26.02 9.89 7.09
N SER A 64 24.98 10.73 7.06
CA SER A 64 23.90 10.66 8.05
C SER A 64 22.86 9.61 7.65
N TRP A 65 22.88 8.47 8.34
CA TRP A 65 21.94 7.37 8.10
C TRP A 65 20.77 7.33 9.09
N GLN A 66 20.82 8.16 10.13
CA GLN A 66 19.71 8.35 11.08
C GLN A 66 19.00 9.65 10.74
N GLY A 67 17.69 9.56 10.55
CA GLY A 67 16.84 10.69 10.20
C GLY A 67 15.58 10.74 11.02
#